data_AF-A0A0N0CUP1-F1
#
_entry.id   AF-A0A0N0CUP1-F1
#
_cell.length_a   1.000
_cell.length_b   1.000
_cell.length_c   1.000
_cell.angle_alpha   90.00
_cell.angle_beta   90.00
_cell.angle_gamma   90.00
#
_symmetry.space_group_name_H-M   'P 1'
#
loop_
_entity.id
_entity.type
_entity.pdbx_description
1 polymer ?
#
loop_
_entity_poly.entity_id
_entity_poly.type
_entity_poly.pdbx_seq_one_letter_code
_entity_poly.pdbx_strand_id
1 'polypeptide(L)'
;MKSIGKRNLFFAASFIVLVLLASFPGLFDFSNKIEPRIFSLPFSYFWQFFINILIFLLLITWYLVDAKYGDLDIDIEPLTKVQLQELEVRK
;
A
#
# COMPACT_ATOMS: atom_id res chain seq x y z
N MET A 1 -16.85 11.74 4.05
CA MET A 1 -15.60 12.36 3.54
C MET A 1 -14.46 12.49 4.55
N LYS A 2 -14.62 13.02 5.79
CA LYS A 2 -13.47 13.21 6.73
C LYS A 2 -12.75 11.92 7.18
N SER A 3 -13.34 10.73 7.04
CA SER A 3 -12.70 9.46 7.47
C SER A 3 -11.72 8.88 6.46
N ILE A 4 -11.94 9.05 5.16
CA ILE A 4 -11.08 8.52 4.09
C ILE A 4 -9.67 9.13 4.18
N GLY A 5 -9.58 10.46 4.29
CA GLY A 5 -8.28 11.12 4.40
C GLY A 5 -7.46 10.66 5.61
N LYS A 6 -8.11 10.45 6.77
CA LYS A 6 -7.45 9.96 7.99
C LYS A 6 -7.00 8.50 7.84
N ARG A 7 -7.84 7.66 7.22
CA ARG A 7 -7.55 6.25 6.96
C ARG A 7 -6.38 6.10 5.99
N ASN A 8 -6.40 6.83 4.88
CA ASN A 8 -5.32 6.79 3.88
C ASN A 8 -4.03 7.37 4.47
N LEU A 9 -4.11 8.41 5.30
CA LEU A 9 -2.96 8.93 6.04
C LEU A 9 -2.37 7.88 6.98
N PHE A 10 -3.20 7.11 7.69
CA PHE A 10 -2.75 6.02 8.56
C PHE A 10 -2.05 4.92 7.77
N PHE A 11 -2.61 4.49 6.63
CA PHE A 11 -2.00 3.49 5.75
C PHE A 11 -0.68 3.99 5.16
N ALA A 12 -0.63 5.23 4.68
CA ALA A 12 0.58 5.86 4.17
C ALA A 12 1.67 5.97 5.23
N ALA A 13 1.32 6.43 6.44
CA ALA A 13 2.26 6.52 7.56
C ALA A 13 2.81 5.13 7.95
N SER A 14 1.92 4.13 8.03
CA SER A 14 2.32 2.74 8.33
C SER A 14 3.24 2.17 7.25
N PHE A 15 2.95 2.43 5.98
CA PHE A 15 3.79 2.01 4.86
C PHE A 15 5.17 2.66 4.92
N ILE A 16 5.25 3.97 5.15
CA ILE A 16 6.52 4.69 5.31
C ILE A 16 7.34 4.12 6.47
N VAL A 17 6.70 3.85 7.62
CA VAL A 17 7.38 3.24 8.77
C VAL A 17 7.96 1.87 8.42
N LEU A 18 7.20 1.02 7.72
CA LEU A 18 7.68 -0.30 7.31
C LEU A 18 8.84 -0.21 6.31
N VAL A 19 8.78 0.74 5.35
CA VAL A 19 9.88 0.98 4.41
C VAL A 19 11.13 1.48 5.14
N LEU A 20 10.99 2.37 6.12
CA LEU A 20 12.11 2.84 6.94
C LEU A 20 12.72 1.68 7.75
N LEU A 21 11.88 0.81 8.34
CA LEU A 21 12.36 -0.39 9.05
C LEU A 21 13.05 -1.40 8.11
N ALA A 22 12.68 -1.43 6.83
CA ALA A 22 13.29 -2.30 5.83
C ALA A 22 14.65 -1.79 5.33
N SER A 23 14.81 -0.47 5.19
CA SER A 23 15.87 0.10 4.34
C SER A 23 16.70 1.20 4.98
N PHE A 24 16.26 1.79 6.10
CA PHE A 24 16.99 2.90 6.70
C PHE A 24 18.28 2.42 7.37
N PRO A 25 19.45 3.01 7.04
CA PRO A 25 20.71 2.67 7.68
C PRO A 25 20.62 2.94 9.19
N GLY A 26 21.07 2.00 10.01
CA GLY A 26 20.83 1.96 11.46
C GLY A 26 19.68 1.05 11.91
N LEU A 27 18.47 1.18 11.35
CA LEU A 27 17.35 0.28 11.67
C LEU A 27 17.54 -1.09 11.03
N PHE A 28 17.98 -1.11 9.78
CA PHE A 28 18.36 -2.36 9.13
C PHE A 28 19.61 -2.98 9.80
N ASP A 29 20.55 -2.16 10.26
CA ASP A 29 21.76 -2.65 10.95
C ASP A 29 21.47 -3.28 12.30
N PHE A 30 20.37 -2.91 12.97
CA PHE A 30 19.89 -3.62 14.15
C PHE A 30 19.63 -5.09 13.83
N SER A 31 19.03 -5.39 12.67
CA SER A 31 18.84 -6.78 12.23
C SER A 31 20.17 -7.49 11.92
N ASN A 32 21.17 -6.77 11.39
CA ASN A 32 22.50 -7.34 11.13
C ASN A 32 23.31 -7.62 12.40
N LYS A 33 22.98 -6.99 13.53
CA LYS A 33 23.68 -7.17 14.82
C LYS A 33 23.18 -8.37 15.64
N ILE A 34 22.08 -9.00 15.23
CA ILE A 34 21.52 -10.14 15.94
C ILE A 34 22.31 -11.41 15.54
N GLU A 35 23.18 -11.85 16.44
CA GLU A 35 23.77 -13.20 16.41
C GLU A 35 22.83 -14.13 17.20
N PRO A 36 22.17 -15.11 16.55
CA PRO A 36 22.84 -16.07 15.68
C PRO A 36 22.35 -16.04 14.23
N ARG A 37 23.17 -16.59 13.34
CA ARG A 37 22.76 -16.96 11.98
C ARG A 37 21.74 -18.07 12.06
N ILE A 38 20.48 -17.79 11.72
CA ILE A 38 19.43 -18.81 11.66
C ILE A 38 19.70 -19.65 10.39
N PHE A 39 19.88 -20.96 10.52
CA PHE A 39 20.23 -21.87 9.41
C PHE A 39 21.47 -21.43 8.60
N SER A 40 22.49 -20.86 9.26
CA SER A 40 23.69 -20.29 8.61
C SER A 40 23.46 -19.03 7.77
N LEU A 41 22.23 -18.52 7.70
CA LEU A 41 21.88 -17.26 7.03
C LEU A 41 21.89 -16.09 8.02
N PRO A 42 22.37 -14.91 7.60
CA PRO A 42 22.21 -13.67 8.37
C PRO A 42 20.75 -13.40 8.75
N PHE A 43 20.51 -12.95 9.99
CA PHE A 43 19.17 -12.61 10.47
C PHE A 43 18.47 -11.55 9.60
N SER A 44 19.23 -10.67 8.95
CA SER A 44 18.71 -9.66 8.03
C SER A 44 17.89 -10.22 6.87
N TYR A 45 18.15 -11.44 6.42
CA TYR A 45 17.28 -12.08 5.44
C TYR A 45 15.88 -12.35 6.01
N PHE A 46 15.80 -12.91 7.21
CA PHE A 46 14.53 -13.19 7.89
C PHE A 46 13.79 -11.90 8.23
N TRP A 47 14.52 -10.87 8.69
CA TRP A 47 13.98 -9.53 8.89
C TRP A 47 13.37 -8.98 7.60
N GLN A 48 14.09 -9.07 6.48
CA GLN A 48 13.61 -8.56 5.20
C GLN A 48 12.38 -9.33 4.73
N PHE A 49 12.34 -10.65 4.84
CA PHE A 49 11.14 -11.44 4.51
C PHE A 49 9.96 -11.04 5.39
N PHE A 50 10.18 -10.90 6.70
CA PHE A 50 9.14 -10.51 7.64
C PHE A 50 8.55 -9.13 7.30
N ILE A 51 9.39 -8.12 7.07
CA ILE A 51 8.92 -6.77 6.71
C ILE A 51 8.19 -6.78 5.36
N ASN A 52 8.66 -7.54 4.37
CA ASN A 52 7.96 -7.67 3.08
C ASN A 52 6.57 -8.31 3.23
N ILE A 53 6.44 -9.34 4.08
CA ILE A 53 5.14 -9.95 4.39
C ILE A 53 4.22 -8.92 5.04
N LEU A 54 4.72 -8.12 6.00
CA LEU A 54 3.92 -7.06 6.63
C LEU A 54 3.46 -6.00 5.62
N ILE A 55 4.35 -5.57 4.72
CA ILE A 55 4.01 -4.59 3.66
C ILE A 55 2.94 -5.19 2.74
N PHE A 56 3.10 -6.43 2.31
CA PHE A 56 2.13 -7.12 1.48
C PHE A 56 0.75 -7.23 2.15
N LEU A 57 0.71 -7.64 3.42
CA LEU A 57 -0.53 -7.71 4.20
C LEU A 57 -1.16 -6.33 4.40
N LEU A 58 -0.35 -5.29 4.61
CA LEU A 58 -0.83 -3.91 4.72
C LEU A 58 -1.51 -3.47 3.43
N LEU A 59 -0.89 -3.71 2.27
CA LEU A 59 -1.43 -3.36 0.96
C LEU A 59 -2.72 -4.13 0.63
N ILE A 60 -2.77 -5.43 0.93
CA ILE A 60 -4.00 -6.22 0.78
C ILE A 60 -5.10 -5.68 1.68
N THR A 61 -4.78 -5.39 2.95
CA THR A 61 -5.75 -4.86 3.89
C THR A 61 -6.27 -3.51 3.42
N TRP A 62 -5.39 -2.65 2.94
CA TRP A 62 -5.77 -1.35 2.37
C TRP A 62 -6.72 -1.52 1.18
N TYR A 63 -6.38 -2.40 0.23
CA TYR A 63 -7.25 -2.70 -0.92
C TYR A 63 -8.62 -3.23 -0.50
N LEU A 64 -8.68 -4.23 0.40
CA LEU A 64 -9.94 -4.82 0.86
C LEU A 64 -10.81 -3.82 1.61
N VAL A 65 -10.17 -2.94 2.38
CA VAL A 65 -10.86 -1.87 3.10
C VAL A 65 -11.44 -0.86 2.12
N ASP A 66 -10.65 -0.35 1.17
CA ASP A 66 -11.13 0.61 0.17
C ASP A 66 -12.22 0.00 -0.72
N ALA A 67 -12.10 -1.28 -1.09
CA ALA A 67 -13.14 -2.03 -1.80
C ALA A 67 -14.45 -2.11 -1.01
N LYS A 68 -14.38 -2.35 0.31
CA LYS A 68 -15.57 -2.43 1.17
C LYS A 68 -16.28 -1.08 1.33
N TYR A 69 -15.54 0.01 1.31
CA TYR A 69 -16.10 1.36 1.48
C TYR A 69 -16.57 2.00 0.17
N GLY A 70 -16.42 1.31 -0.98
CA GLY A 70 -16.78 1.86 -2.29
C GLY A 70 -15.81 2.92 -2.78
N ASP A 71 -14.64 3.05 -2.16
CA ASP A 71 -13.63 4.05 -2.57
C ASP A 71 -12.91 3.64 -3.87
N LEU A 72 -13.10 2.39 -4.32
CA LEU A 72 -12.64 1.90 -5.62
C LEU A 72 -13.69 2.06 -6.73
N ASP A 73 -14.91 2.47 -6.38
CA ASP A 73 -15.98 2.60 -7.37
C ASP A 73 -15.69 3.80 -8.28
N ILE A 74 -15.76 3.56 -9.60
CA ILE A 74 -15.62 4.62 -10.59
C ILE A 74 -17.02 5.20 -10.80
N ASP A 75 -17.23 6.43 -10.33
CA ASP A 75 -18.43 7.19 -10.67
C ASP A 75 -18.41 7.50 -12.18
N ILE A 76 -19.20 6.77 -12.94
CA ILE A 76 -19.41 7.06 -14.36
C ILE A 76 -20.39 8.23 -14.42
N GLU A 77 -19.88 9.43 -14.64
CA GLU A 77 -20.74 10.56 -15.00
C GLU A 77 -21.44 10.23 -16.33
N PRO A 78 -22.79 10.16 -16.36
CA PRO A 78 -23.49 9.91 -17.60
C PRO A 78 -23.19 11.07 -18.55
N LEU A 79 -22.72 10.76 -19.76
CA LEU A 79 -22.48 11.78 -20.78
C LEU A 79 -23.72 12.65 -20.93
N THR A 80 -23.51 13.96 -20.91
CA THR A 80 -24.57 14.92 -21.19
C THR A 80 -25.14 14.62 -22.58
N LYS A 81 -26.46 14.79 -22.77
CA LYS A 81 -27.12 14.54 -24.08
C LYS A 81 -26.41 15.23 -25.26
N VAL A 82 -25.80 16.39 -25.01
CA VAL A 82 -25.01 17.15 -25.99
C VAL A 82 -23.75 16.39 -26.42
N GLN A 83 -23.02 15.78 -25.48
CA GLN A 83 -21.80 15.01 -25.77
C GLN A 83 -22.12 13.68 -26.48
N LEU A 84 -23.28 13.08 -26.18
CA LEU A 84 -23.78 11.91 -26.91
C LEU A 84 -24.10 12.25 -28.37
N GLN A 85 -24.75 13.39 -28.62
CA GLN A 85 -25.03 13.85 -29.98
C GLN A 85 -23.74 14.17 -30.76
N GLU A 86 -22.74 14.80 -30.14
CA GLU A 86 -21.45 15.04 -30.79
C GLU A 86 -20.69 13.76 -31.15
N LEU A 87 -20.82 12.70 -30.35
CA LEU A 87 -20.24 11.38 -30.63
C LEU A 87 -20.98 10.64 -31.74
N GLU A 88 -22.31 10.75 -31.82
CA GLU A 88 -23.10 10.18 -32.91
C GLU A 88 -22.84 10.86 -34.25
N VAL A 89 -22.61 12.17 -34.26
CA VAL A 89 -22.26 12.94 -35.48
C VAL A 89 -20.84 12.64 -35.99
N ARG A 90 -19.95 12.14 -35.11
CA ARG A 90 -18.56 11.78 -35.45
C ARG A 90 -18.37 10.32 -35.88
N LYS A 91 -19.38 9.46 -35.75
CA LYS A 91 -19.38 8.07 -36.26
C LYS A 91 -19.92 8.02 -37.68
#